data_AF-A0AAN8JC11-F1
#
_entry.id   AF-A0AAN8JC11-F1
#
_cell.length_a   1.000
_cell.length_b   1.000
_cell.length_c   1.000
_cell.angle_alpha   90.00
_cell.angle_beta   90.00
_cell.angle_gamma   90.00
#
_symmetry.space_group_name_H-M   'P 1'
#
loop_
_entity.id
_entity.type
_entity.pdbx_description
1 polymer ?
#
loop_
_entity_poly.entity_id
_entity_poly.type
_entity_poly.pdbx_seq_one_letter_code
_entity_poly.pdbx_strand_id
1 'polypeptide(L)'
;MQNLPAPKPLDLETSDKEGAWLIFEKSFRLYLTATGADTKSEAVKRAGLLHLVDEDGRKISDTFRIIEEGENQTSLNQLLQMFREKFIENRHTSFERHIFGQMKQDREEFDKFLIRMRDQANRCSYGDRIHEDICDHIVDGIDCPETKKKLLPDPELNYERAVRICKTQENIMK
;
A
#
# COMPACT_ATOMS: atom_id res chain seq x y z
N MET A 1 19.49 -17.18 22.82
CA MET A 1 18.78 -16.16 22.01
C MET A 1 17.30 -16.28 22.33
N GLN A 2 16.64 -15.19 22.68
CA GLN A 2 15.21 -15.19 23.03
C GLN A 2 14.39 -15.66 21.83
N ASN A 3 13.37 -16.50 22.07
CA ASN A 3 12.41 -16.94 21.06
C ASN A 3 11.63 -15.72 20.55
N LEU A 4 12.08 -15.12 19.46
CA LEU A 4 11.34 -14.07 18.78
C LEU A 4 10.03 -14.72 18.27
N PRO A 5 8.84 -14.17 18.60
CA PRO A 5 7.60 -14.73 18.10
C PRO A 5 7.58 -14.66 16.58
N ALA A 6 7.08 -15.72 15.94
CA ALA A 6 6.86 -15.72 14.50
C ALA A 6 5.89 -14.57 14.10
N PRO A 7 6.00 -14.04 12.88
CA PRO A 7 5.01 -13.10 12.35
C PRO A 7 3.60 -13.69 12.43
N LYS A 8 2.60 -12.83 12.57
CA LYS A 8 1.22 -13.28 12.40
C LYS A 8 1.05 -13.88 11.00
N PRO A 9 0.29 -14.98 10.85
CA PRO A 9 -0.05 -15.53 9.53
C PRO A 9 -0.66 -14.45 8.62
N LEU A 10 -0.48 -14.64 7.31
CA LEU A 10 -1.09 -13.78 6.30
C LEU A 10 -2.62 -13.88 6.40
N ASP A 11 -3.30 -12.77 6.68
CA ASP A 11 -4.75 -12.72 6.64
C ASP A 11 -5.23 -12.57 5.19
N LEU A 12 -5.82 -13.62 4.63
CA LEU A 12 -6.38 -13.62 3.28
C LEU A 12 -7.90 -13.40 3.25
N GLU A 13 -8.55 -13.31 4.41
CA GLU A 13 -9.99 -13.06 4.55
C GLU A 13 -10.32 -11.56 4.48
N THR A 14 -9.33 -10.68 4.64
CA THR A 14 -9.50 -9.24 4.45
C THR A 14 -9.88 -8.87 3.01
N SER A 15 -10.62 -7.77 2.86
CA SER A 15 -10.87 -7.14 1.56
C SER A 15 -9.62 -6.51 0.95
N ASP A 16 -8.66 -6.06 1.78
CA ASP A 16 -7.38 -5.49 1.35
C ASP A 16 -6.25 -6.53 1.42
N LYS A 17 -6.30 -7.51 0.51
CA LYS A 17 -5.32 -8.61 0.44
C LYS A 17 -3.90 -8.12 0.14
N GLU A 18 -3.77 -7.03 -0.60
CA GLU A 18 -2.46 -6.44 -0.88
C GLU A 18 -1.87 -5.76 0.35
N GLY A 19 -2.66 -4.95 1.07
CA GLY A 19 -2.22 -4.33 2.31
C GLY A 19 -1.81 -5.39 3.34
N ALA A 20 -2.61 -6.45 3.49
CA ALA A 20 -2.25 -7.60 4.33
C ALA A 20 -0.95 -8.26 3.89
N TRP A 21 -0.75 -8.48 2.58
CA TRP A 21 0.50 -9.02 2.05
C TRP A 21 1.70 -8.12 2.33
N LEU A 22 1.61 -6.80 2.13
CA LEU A 22 2.70 -5.86 2.37
C LEU A 22 3.11 -5.82 3.85
N ILE A 23 2.13 -5.86 4.75
CA ILE A 23 2.37 -5.92 6.21
C ILE A 23 3.04 -7.26 6.57
N PHE A 24 2.54 -8.36 6.03
CA PHE A 24 3.11 -9.69 6.25
C PHE A 24 4.54 -9.79 5.72
N GLU A 25 4.80 -9.39 4.46
CA GLU A 25 6.13 -9.41 3.84
C GLU A 25 7.14 -8.62 4.69
N LYS A 26 6.77 -7.41 5.13
CA LYS A 26 7.62 -6.59 6.00
C LYS A 26 7.93 -7.31 7.31
N SER A 27 6.93 -7.91 7.94
CA SER A 27 7.08 -8.64 9.21
C SER A 27 7.94 -9.89 9.04
N PHE A 28 7.76 -10.62 7.95
CA PHE A 28 8.55 -11.79 7.59
C PHE A 28 10.03 -11.46 7.36
N ARG A 29 10.33 -10.39 6.61
CA ARG A 29 11.71 -9.93 6.39
C ARG A 29 12.40 -9.55 7.70
N LEU A 30 11.71 -8.81 8.58
CA LEU A 30 12.23 -8.48 9.90
C LEU A 30 12.51 -9.73 10.74
N TYR A 31 11.62 -10.71 10.70
CA TYR A 31 11.79 -11.98 11.39
C TYR A 31 13.02 -12.76 10.89
N LEU A 32 13.23 -12.83 9.56
CA LEU A 32 14.41 -13.49 8.99
C LEU A 32 15.70 -12.85 9.50
N THR A 33 15.80 -11.53 9.46
CA THR A 33 16.99 -10.81 9.95
C THR A 33 17.18 -10.99 11.46
N ALA A 34 16.12 -10.83 12.26
CA ALA A 34 16.20 -10.93 13.71
C ALA A 34 16.58 -12.33 14.21
N THR A 35 16.23 -13.37 13.46
CA THR A 35 16.56 -14.78 13.79
C THR A 35 17.84 -15.27 13.12
N GLY A 36 18.48 -14.46 12.27
CA GLY A 36 19.62 -14.87 11.45
C GLY A 36 19.26 -15.88 10.34
N ALA A 37 17.96 -16.12 10.11
CA ALA A 37 17.49 -17.01 9.05
C ALA A 37 17.71 -16.42 7.65
N ASP A 38 17.95 -15.11 7.55
CA ASP A 38 18.38 -14.41 6.34
C ASP A 38 19.74 -14.90 5.78
N THR A 39 20.59 -15.50 6.62
CA THR A 39 21.88 -16.09 6.21
C THR A 39 21.79 -17.55 5.77
N LYS A 40 20.61 -18.18 5.87
CA LYS A 40 20.41 -19.59 5.50
C LYS A 40 20.30 -19.77 3.98
N SER A 41 20.24 -21.02 3.51
CA SER A 41 20.02 -21.31 2.09
C SER A 41 18.66 -20.80 1.60
N GLU A 42 18.55 -20.51 0.31
CA GLU A 42 17.29 -20.08 -0.30
C GLU A 42 16.16 -21.11 -0.08
N ALA A 43 16.48 -22.40 -0.13
CA ALA A 43 15.53 -23.47 0.18
C ALA A 43 14.93 -23.34 1.59
N VAL A 44 15.75 -23.06 2.61
CA VAL A 44 15.28 -22.87 4.00
C VAL A 44 14.44 -21.61 4.13
N LYS A 45 14.85 -20.51 3.49
CA LYS A 45 14.08 -19.26 3.49
C LYS A 45 12.70 -19.42 2.85
N ARG A 46 12.64 -20.10 1.71
CA ARG A 46 11.38 -20.41 0.99
C ARG A 46 10.47 -21.29 1.83
N ALA A 47 11.01 -22.35 2.42
CA ALA A 47 10.26 -23.21 3.32
C ALA A 47 9.71 -22.41 4.52
N GLY A 48 10.50 -21.48 5.08
CA GLY A 48 10.06 -20.56 6.12
C GLY A 48 8.89 -19.67 5.70
N LEU A 49 8.93 -19.11 4.49
CA LEU A 49 7.82 -18.34 3.92
C LEU A 49 6.56 -19.22 3.79
N LEU A 50 6.68 -20.36 3.10
CA LEU A 50 5.57 -21.28 2.84
C LEU A 50 4.97 -21.89 4.11
N HIS A 51 5.76 -21.99 5.17
CA HIS A 51 5.28 -22.41 6.48
C HIS A 51 4.38 -21.35 7.13
N LEU A 52 4.74 -20.06 6.97
CA LEU A 52 4.07 -18.93 7.63
C LEU A 52 2.86 -18.37 6.87
N VAL A 53 2.79 -18.52 5.55
CA VAL A 53 1.64 -18.09 4.72
C VAL A 53 0.42 -19.02 4.82
N ASP A 54 0.26 -19.73 5.93
CA ASP A 54 -0.82 -20.69 6.22
C ASP A 54 -1.21 -21.65 5.05
N GLU A 55 -2.37 -22.29 5.14
CA GLU A 55 -2.80 -23.25 4.11
C GLU A 55 -3.26 -22.56 2.82
N ASP A 56 -3.93 -21.40 2.92
CA ASP A 56 -4.50 -20.74 1.75
C ASP A 56 -3.42 -19.98 0.97
N GLY A 57 -2.42 -19.41 1.65
CA GLY A 57 -1.25 -18.90 0.95
C GLY A 57 -0.42 -19.99 0.29
N ARG A 58 -0.38 -21.22 0.83
CA ARG A 58 0.22 -22.37 0.13
C ARG A 58 -0.55 -22.76 -1.13
N LYS A 59 -1.88 -22.81 -1.08
CA LYS A 59 -2.71 -23.04 -2.29
C LYS A 59 -2.47 -21.98 -3.37
N ILE A 60 -2.25 -20.73 -2.97
CA ILE A 60 -1.86 -19.66 -3.91
C ILE A 60 -0.48 -19.97 -4.52
N SER A 61 0.48 -20.41 -3.72
CA SER A 61 1.82 -20.77 -4.21
C SER A 61 1.81 -21.93 -5.20
N ASP A 62 0.86 -22.85 -5.10
CA ASP A 62 0.71 -23.95 -6.07
C ASP A 62 0.32 -23.45 -7.47
N THR A 63 -0.21 -22.22 -7.58
CA THR A 63 -0.50 -21.58 -8.88
C THR A 63 0.73 -20.97 -9.54
N PHE A 64 1.85 -20.89 -8.82
CA PHE A 64 3.09 -20.27 -9.28
C PHE A 64 3.96 -21.28 -10.04
N ARG A 65 4.59 -20.82 -11.13
CA ARG A 65 5.60 -21.61 -11.84
C ARG A 65 6.95 -21.53 -11.13
N ILE A 66 7.08 -22.27 -10.03
CA ILE A 66 8.29 -22.31 -9.21
C ILE A 66 9.31 -23.29 -9.80
N ILE A 67 10.52 -22.81 -10.07
CA ILE A 67 11.69 -23.63 -10.43
C ILE A 67 12.44 -23.99 -9.15
N GLU A 68 12.76 -25.27 -8.92
CA GLU A 68 13.38 -25.75 -7.68
C GLU A 68 14.82 -26.26 -7.83
N GLU A 69 15.32 -26.41 -9.06
CA GLU A 69 16.58 -27.09 -9.37
C GLU A 69 17.62 -26.20 -10.07
N GLY A 70 18.89 -26.47 -9.80
CA GLY A 70 20.04 -25.85 -10.47
C GLY A 70 20.23 -24.36 -10.18
N GLU A 71 20.99 -23.68 -11.05
CA GLU A 71 21.28 -22.24 -10.95
C GLU A 71 20.06 -21.35 -11.19
N ASN A 72 18.99 -21.89 -11.80
CA ASN A 72 17.74 -21.20 -12.09
C ASN A 72 16.69 -21.37 -10.99
N GLN A 73 17.07 -21.90 -9.82
CA GLN A 73 16.16 -22.04 -8.69
C GLN A 73 15.53 -20.70 -8.32
N THR A 74 14.21 -20.70 -8.14
CA THR A 74 13.43 -19.54 -7.69
C THR A 74 13.97 -19.11 -6.33
N SER A 75 14.45 -17.87 -6.24
CA SER A 75 14.89 -17.26 -4.98
C SER A 75 13.69 -16.87 -4.10
N LEU A 76 13.95 -16.62 -2.82
CA LEU A 76 12.95 -16.05 -1.91
C LEU A 76 12.36 -14.75 -2.47
N ASN A 77 13.20 -13.86 -3.01
CA ASN A 77 12.74 -12.58 -3.53
C ASN A 77 11.82 -12.75 -4.75
N GLN A 78 12.12 -13.69 -5.65
CA GLN A 78 11.22 -14.01 -6.76
C GLN A 78 9.89 -14.58 -6.24
N LEU A 79 9.92 -15.47 -5.25
CA LEU A 79 8.69 -16.02 -4.67
C LEU A 79 7.83 -14.95 -4.00
N LEU A 80 8.45 -14.04 -3.23
CA LEU A 80 7.76 -12.88 -2.64
C LEU A 80 7.14 -11.97 -3.71
N GLN A 81 7.85 -11.77 -4.81
CA GLN A 81 7.34 -10.99 -5.95
C GLN A 81 6.13 -11.65 -6.62
N MET A 82 6.13 -12.98 -6.81
CA MET A 82 4.99 -13.72 -7.38
C MET A 82 3.74 -13.59 -6.50
N PHE A 83 3.89 -13.70 -5.18
CA PHE A 83 2.78 -13.42 -4.25
C PHE A 83 2.29 -11.99 -4.37
N ARG A 84 3.22 -11.03 -4.38
CA ARG A 84 2.88 -9.62 -4.53
C ARG A 84 2.11 -9.36 -5.82
N GLU A 85 2.56 -9.88 -6.95
CA GLU A 85 1.87 -9.79 -8.23
C GLU A 85 0.48 -10.43 -8.17
N LYS A 86 0.34 -11.59 -7.53
CA LYS A 86 -0.97 -12.23 -7.37
C LYS A 86 -1.97 -11.37 -6.60
N PHE A 87 -1.52 -10.67 -5.56
CA PHE A 87 -2.38 -9.77 -4.78
C PHE A 87 -2.59 -8.42 -5.46
N ILE A 88 -1.60 -7.92 -6.21
CA ILE A 88 -1.70 -6.70 -7.03
C ILE A 88 -2.60 -6.91 -8.25
N GLU A 89 -2.56 -8.07 -8.92
CA GLU A 89 -3.42 -8.40 -10.07
C GLU A 89 -4.92 -8.34 -9.68
N ASN A 90 -5.23 -8.56 -8.41
CA ASN A 90 -6.58 -8.44 -7.86
C ASN A 90 -6.95 -7.03 -7.40
N ARG A 91 -6.04 -6.05 -7.50
CA ARG A 91 -6.37 -4.64 -7.29
C ARG A 91 -7.21 -4.18 -8.47
N HIS A 92 -8.51 -4.10 -8.27
CA HIS A 92 -9.44 -3.46 -9.20
C HIS A 92 -9.11 -1.96 -9.25
N THR A 93 -8.06 -1.58 -9.98
CA THR A 93 -7.57 -0.22 -10.06
C THR A 93 -8.68 0.75 -10.49
N SER A 94 -9.60 0.29 -11.34
CA SER A 94 -10.81 1.04 -11.71
C SER A 94 -11.76 1.28 -10.53
N PHE A 95 -11.95 0.30 -9.65
CA PHE A 95 -12.74 0.42 -8.43
C PHE A 95 -12.10 1.36 -7.42
N GLU A 96 -10.79 1.24 -7.20
CA GLU A 96 -10.05 2.13 -6.29
C GLU A 96 -10.10 3.59 -6.78
N ARG A 97 -9.93 3.80 -8.09
CA ARG A 97 -10.07 5.13 -8.72
C ARG A 97 -11.50 5.65 -8.64
N HIS A 98 -12.50 4.77 -8.74
CA HIS A 98 -13.90 5.15 -8.55
C HIS A 98 -14.16 5.66 -7.13
N ILE A 99 -13.69 4.94 -6.10
CA ILE A 99 -13.77 5.39 -4.71
C ILE A 99 -13.06 6.73 -4.55
N PHE A 100 -11.84 6.86 -5.07
CA PHE A 100 -11.07 8.10 -5.00
C PHE A 100 -11.82 9.29 -5.60
N GLY A 101 -12.40 9.12 -6.79
CA GLY A 101 -13.21 10.14 -7.48
C GLY A 101 -14.47 10.57 -6.71
N GLN A 102 -14.96 9.74 -5.80
CA GLN A 102 -16.11 10.06 -4.95
C GLN A 102 -15.73 10.72 -3.63
N MET A 103 -14.44 10.77 -3.27
CA MET A 103 -14.01 11.33 -1.99
C MET A 103 -14.25 12.83 -1.92
N LYS A 104 -14.94 13.26 -0.87
CA LYS A 104 -15.11 14.65 -0.45
C LYS A 104 -14.72 14.80 1.02
N GLN A 105 -14.28 15.99 1.42
CA GLN A 105 -14.15 16.38 2.82
C GLN A 105 -15.56 16.45 3.42
N ASP A 106 -15.77 15.82 4.58
CA ASP A 106 -17.08 15.83 5.26
C ASP A 106 -16.90 16.26 6.72
N ARG A 107 -17.02 17.57 6.98
CA ARG A 107 -16.94 18.20 8.32
C ARG A 107 -15.73 17.80 9.17
N GLU A 108 -14.73 17.18 8.54
CA GLU A 108 -13.49 16.73 9.17
C GLU A 108 -12.39 17.76 8.94
N GLU A 109 -11.38 17.74 9.81
CA GLU A 109 -10.16 18.52 9.59
C GLU A 109 -9.46 18.10 8.30
N PHE A 110 -8.88 19.07 7.59
CA PHE A 110 -8.22 18.86 6.32
C PHE A 110 -7.10 17.82 6.43
N ASP A 111 -6.39 17.76 7.55
CA ASP A 111 -5.36 16.74 7.77
C ASP A 111 -5.92 15.31 7.77
N LYS A 112 -7.12 15.11 8.31
CA LYS A 112 -7.80 13.80 8.26
C LYS A 112 -8.22 13.47 6.83
N PHE A 113 -8.81 14.43 6.13
CA PHE A 113 -9.18 14.28 4.72
C PHE A 113 -7.97 13.93 3.84
N LEU A 114 -6.85 14.63 4.02
CA LEU A 114 -5.61 14.41 3.27
C LEU A 114 -5.01 13.03 3.54
N ILE A 115 -5.05 12.54 4.79
CA ILE A 115 -4.60 11.18 5.13
C ILE A 115 -5.45 10.15 4.39
N ARG A 116 -6.78 10.27 4.42
CA ARG A 116 -7.68 9.36 3.68
C ARG A 116 -7.39 9.38 2.19
N MET A 117 -7.21 10.57 1.59
CA MET A 117 -6.91 10.70 0.16
C MET A 117 -5.59 10.04 -0.21
N ARG A 118 -4.51 10.24 0.57
CA ARG A 118 -3.21 9.61 0.32
C ARG A 118 -3.32 8.08 0.38
N ASP A 119 -4.02 7.56 1.38
CA ASP A 119 -4.25 6.12 1.55
C ASP A 119 -4.97 5.54 0.32
N GLN A 120 -6.06 6.16 -0.12
CA GLN A 120 -6.81 5.75 -1.30
C GLN A 120 -6.00 5.89 -2.60
N ALA A 121 -5.26 6.99 -2.78
CA ALA A 121 -4.46 7.24 -3.97
C ALA A 121 -3.33 6.20 -4.14
N ASN A 122 -2.74 5.72 -3.04
CA ASN A 122 -1.76 4.63 -3.07
C ASN A 122 -2.35 3.33 -3.64
N ARG A 123 -3.67 3.13 -3.53
CA ARG A 123 -4.41 2.02 -4.12
C ARG A 123 -4.80 2.21 -5.58
N CYS A 124 -4.63 3.41 -6.14
CA CYS A 124 -5.12 3.76 -7.48
C CYS A 124 -4.12 3.58 -8.62
N SER A 125 -2.89 3.12 -8.30
CA SER A 125 -1.82 2.88 -9.29
C SER A 125 -1.57 4.10 -10.19
N TYR A 126 -1.55 5.31 -9.60
CA TYR A 126 -1.25 6.55 -10.32
C TYR A 126 0.23 6.71 -10.70
N GLY A 127 1.11 5.93 -10.07
CA GLY A 127 2.56 6.02 -10.30
C GLY A 127 3.09 7.40 -9.96
N ASP A 128 3.90 7.97 -10.84
CA ASP A 128 4.55 9.26 -10.66
C ASP A 128 3.56 10.44 -10.60
N ARG A 129 2.31 10.24 -11.07
CA ARG A 129 1.28 11.28 -11.09
C ARG A 129 0.47 11.38 -9.80
N ILE A 130 0.74 10.54 -8.80
CA ILE A 130 -0.04 10.48 -7.55
C ILE A 130 -0.24 11.85 -6.89
N HIS A 131 0.77 12.73 -6.92
CA HIS A 131 0.67 14.07 -6.36
C HIS A 131 -0.20 15.01 -7.17
N GLU A 132 -0.19 14.89 -8.50
CA GLU A 132 -1.10 15.63 -9.40
C GLU A 132 -2.55 15.18 -9.16
N ASP A 133 -2.80 13.87 -9.15
CA ASP A 133 -4.14 13.31 -8.93
C ASP A 133 -4.72 13.71 -7.57
N ILE A 134 -3.90 13.69 -6.50
CA ILE A 134 -4.34 14.18 -5.18
C ILE A 134 -4.58 15.70 -5.20
N CYS A 135 -3.73 16.48 -5.88
CA CYS A 135 -3.91 17.92 -6.00
C CYS A 135 -5.27 18.26 -6.63
N ASP A 136 -5.59 17.65 -7.78
CA ASP A 136 -6.86 17.83 -8.48
C ASP A 136 -8.05 17.44 -7.58
N HIS A 137 -7.94 16.33 -6.86
CA HIS A 137 -8.99 15.88 -5.95
C HIS A 137 -9.13 16.74 -4.69
N ILE A 138 -8.08 17.39 -4.21
CA ILE A 138 -8.19 18.41 -3.14
C ILE A 138 -9.09 19.55 -3.64
N VAL A 139 -8.86 20.06 -4.86
CA VAL A 139 -9.64 21.17 -5.44
C VAL A 139 -11.11 20.79 -5.58
N ASP A 140 -11.38 19.57 -6.05
CA ASP A 140 -12.73 19.08 -6.23
C ASP A 140 -13.42 18.69 -4.93
N GLY A 141 -12.65 18.19 -3.96
CA GLY A 141 -13.14 17.53 -2.76
C GLY A 141 -13.20 18.38 -1.50
N ILE A 142 -12.58 19.56 -1.49
CA ILE A 142 -12.62 20.46 -0.32
C ILE A 142 -14.05 20.97 -0.06
N ASP A 143 -14.45 20.98 1.22
CA ASP A 143 -15.79 21.42 1.64
C ASP A 143 -15.88 22.95 1.70
N CYS A 144 -14.77 23.63 2.06
CA CYS A 144 -14.75 25.08 2.23
C CYS A 144 -14.74 25.84 0.88
N PRO A 145 -15.78 26.63 0.56
CA PRO A 145 -15.86 27.39 -0.69
C PRO A 145 -14.77 28.46 -0.81
N GLU A 146 -14.38 29.09 0.29
CA GLU A 146 -13.33 30.11 0.34
C GLU A 146 -11.96 29.50 0.00
N THR A 147 -11.67 28.31 0.51
CA THR A 147 -10.46 27.55 0.14
C THR A 147 -10.48 27.23 -1.35
N LYS A 148 -11.62 26.75 -1.88
CA LYS A 148 -11.75 26.42 -3.31
C LYS A 148 -11.52 27.63 -4.22
N LYS A 149 -12.01 28.82 -3.83
CA LYS A 149 -11.76 30.09 -4.55
C LYS A 149 -10.28 30.51 -4.56
N LYS A 150 -9.47 30.07 -3.59
CA LYS A 150 -8.03 30.32 -3.57
C LYS A 150 -7.24 29.30 -4.41
N LEU A 151 -7.71 28.06 -4.46
CA LEU A 151 -7.05 26.98 -5.19
C LEU A 151 -7.25 27.11 -6.72
N LEU A 152 -8.51 27.24 -7.18
CA LEU A 152 -8.86 27.20 -8.60
C LEU A 152 -8.11 28.20 -9.52
N PRO A 153 -7.89 29.46 -9.13
CA PRO A 153 -7.24 30.43 -10.01
C PRO A 153 -5.71 30.41 -9.94
N ASP A 154 -5.09 29.55 -9.11
CA ASP A 154 -3.63 29.53 -8.93
C ASP A 154 -2.94 28.78 -10.08
N PRO A 155 -2.18 29.46 -10.97
CA PRO A 155 -1.56 28.81 -12.13
C PRO A 155 -0.34 27.97 -11.77
N GLU A 156 0.20 28.12 -10.55
CA GLU A 156 1.33 27.36 -10.04
C GLU A 156 0.88 26.30 -9.02
N LEU A 157 -0.41 25.96 -9.02
CA LEU A 157 -0.95 25.00 -8.07
C LEU A 157 -0.28 23.64 -8.28
N ASN A 158 0.34 23.17 -7.20
CA ASN A 158 0.88 21.82 -7.08
C ASN A 158 0.49 21.24 -5.73
N TYR A 159 0.83 19.99 -5.53
CA TYR A 159 0.49 19.24 -4.33
C TYR A 159 0.87 19.96 -3.02
N GLU A 160 2.13 20.37 -2.88
CA GLU A 160 2.62 21.03 -1.65
C GLU A 160 1.90 22.36 -1.41
N ARG A 161 1.63 23.10 -2.49
CA ARG A 161 0.97 24.40 -2.44
C ARG A 161 -0.51 24.26 -2.08
N ALA A 162 -1.22 23.32 -2.67
CA ALA A 162 -2.61 23.01 -2.34
C ALA A 162 -2.75 22.66 -0.85
N VAL A 163 -1.90 21.75 -0.36
CA VAL A 163 -1.87 21.37 1.07
C VAL A 163 -1.63 22.59 1.97
N ARG A 164 -0.68 23.46 1.61
CA ARG A 164 -0.37 24.67 2.38
C ARG A 164 -1.55 25.64 2.42
N ILE A 165 -2.20 25.88 1.28
CA ILE A 165 -3.37 26.76 1.19
C ILE A 165 -4.50 26.24 2.07
N CYS A 166 -4.83 24.95 1.97
CA CYS A 166 -5.88 24.33 2.77
C CYS A 166 -5.60 24.42 4.27
N LYS A 167 -4.39 24.06 4.72
CA LYS A 167 -4.00 24.16 6.15
C LYS A 167 -4.04 25.61 6.67
N THR A 168 -3.53 26.55 5.87
CA THR A 168 -3.53 27.96 6.25
C THR A 168 -4.96 28.48 6.42
N GLN A 169 -5.84 28.13 5.47
CA GLN A 169 -7.23 28.56 5.52
C GLN A 169 -7.99 27.92 6.69
N GLU A 170 -7.79 26.63 6.95
CA GLU A 170 -8.40 25.95 8.11
C GLU A 170 -7.96 26.59 9.44
N ASN A 171 -6.69 26.94 9.60
CA ASN A 171 -6.20 27.61 10.80
C ASN A 171 -6.74 29.05 10.97
N ILE A 172 -7.06 29.76 9.90
CA ILE A 172 -7.68 31.10 9.96
C ILE A 172 -9.15 31.01 10.41
N MET A 173 -9.82 29.89 10.12
CA MET A 173 -11.24 29.68 10.41
C MET A 173 -11.51 29.01 11.77
N LYS A 174 -10.46 28.50 12.42
CA LYS A 174 -10.50 28.00 13.81
C LYS A 174 -10.45 29.16 14.81
#